data_AF-A0A820A5N0-F1
#
_entry.id   AF-A0A820A5N0-F1
#
_cell.length_a   1.000
_cell.length_b   1.000
_cell.length_c   1.000
_cell.angle_alpha   90.00
_cell.angle_beta   90.00
_cell.angle_gamma   90.00
#
_symmetry.space_group_name_H-M   'P 1'
#
loop_
_entity.id
_entity.type
_entity.pdbx_description
1 polymer ?
#
loop_
_entity_poly.entity_id
_entity_poly.type
_entity_poly.pdbx_seq_one_letter_code
_entity_poly.pdbx_strand_id
1 'polypeptide(L)'
;MLKAVRLFCRKTSPNLIRRLRHTDNSSIDNRSPSPSLGRDSTISTVYNFPALSKSPSGLPSVKYAVADANRYETNVTTLDNGLRIASEKFFGDFCTVGVIISGGPRFEGKYTSGVSHFLEKLAFMSTQKYENREQIIDSLHEVNAICDCQTSRDIIIYALSCRTSGLERVIELLSETIFRPKLLPEEIEGAQAAIFNEIDDLKNRRY
;
A
#
# COMPACT_ATOMS: atom_id res chain seq x y z
N MET A 1 13.18 -16.51 -11.61
CA MET A 1 13.42 -17.03 -10.25
C MET A 1 13.32 -15.85 -9.29
N LEU A 2 12.23 -15.73 -8.52
CA LEU A 2 12.00 -14.66 -7.53
C LEU A 2 13.14 -14.71 -6.49
N LYS A 3 13.87 -13.61 -6.25
CA LYS A 3 15.13 -13.69 -5.48
C LYS A 3 15.07 -13.10 -4.07
N ALA A 4 14.07 -12.30 -3.72
CA ALA A 4 13.84 -11.89 -2.34
C ALA A 4 12.44 -11.31 -2.15
N VAL A 5 11.75 -11.69 -1.06
CA VAL A 5 10.67 -10.88 -0.48
C VAL A 5 11.26 -10.16 0.72
N ARG A 6 11.30 -8.82 0.70
CA ARG A 6 11.68 -8.03 1.88
C ARG A 6 10.40 -7.63 2.60
N LEU A 7 10.18 -8.19 3.79
CA LEU A 7 9.03 -7.94 4.64
C LEU A 7 9.48 -7.11 5.85
N PHE A 8 9.16 -5.83 5.88
CA PHE A 8 9.17 -5.09 7.14
C PHE A 8 7.79 -5.29 7.76
N CYS A 9 7.67 -6.06 8.84
CA CYS A 9 6.42 -6.10 9.61
C CYS A 9 6.59 -6.68 11.03
N ARG A 10 5.87 -6.12 12.00
CA ARG A 10 5.79 -6.65 13.38
C ARG A 10 4.63 -7.65 13.48
N LYS A 11 4.86 -8.81 14.12
CA LYS A 11 3.79 -9.59 14.76
C LYS A 11 3.30 -8.85 16.00
N THR A 12 2.15 -8.18 15.94
CA THR A 12 1.44 -7.72 17.13
C THR A 12 0.71 -8.91 17.77
N SER A 13 0.91 -9.13 19.07
CA SER A 13 0.25 -10.20 19.83
C SER A 13 -1.29 -10.03 19.81
N PRO A 14 -2.07 -11.11 19.58
CA PRO A 14 -3.53 -11.04 19.36
C PRO A 14 -4.35 -10.55 20.57
N ASN A 15 -3.74 -10.43 21.75
CA ASN A 15 -4.45 -10.09 22.99
C ASN A 15 -4.71 -8.59 23.21
N LEU A 16 -4.18 -7.70 22.37
CA LEU A 16 -4.34 -6.25 22.57
C LEU A 16 -5.52 -5.63 21.80
N ILE A 17 -6.06 -6.30 20.78
CA ILE A 17 -7.10 -5.73 19.89
C ILE A 17 -8.54 -6.02 20.35
N ARG A 18 -8.73 -6.92 21.32
CA ARG A 18 -10.08 -7.31 21.78
C ARG A 18 -10.79 -6.31 22.69
N ARG A 19 -10.14 -5.22 23.14
CA ARG A 19 -10.71 -4.31 24.16
C ARG A 19 -11.41 -3.05 23.63
N LEU A 20 -11.54 -2.88 22.31
CA LEU A 20 -12.17 -1.70 21.70
C LEU A 20 -13.41 -2.04 20.82
N ARG A 21 -14.07 -3.18 21.02
CA ARG A 21 -15.27 -3.58 20.25
C ARG A 21 -16.49 -3.93 21.11
N HIS A 22 -16.71 -3.24 22.23
CA HIS A 22 -17.99 -3.32 22.93
C HIS A 22 -18.37 -1.95 23.47
N THR A 23 -19.10 -1.20 22.64
CA THR A 23 -20.18 -0.32 23.10
C THR A 23 -21.26 -0.39 22.04
N ASP A 24 -22.43 -0.81 22.48
CA ASP A 24 -23.52 -1.35 21.67
C ASP A 24 -24.30 -0.30 20.86
N ASN A 25 -24.79 -0.76 19.71
CA ASN A 25 -25.84 -0.12 18.93
C ASN A 25 -27.18 -0.20 19.67
N SER A 26 -27.84 0.93 19.89
CA SER A 26 -29.29 0.94 20.08
C SER A 26 -29.94 2.18 19.46
N SER A 27 -30.86 1.89 18.53
CA SER A 27 -32.04 2.67 18.10
C SER A 27 -31.84 4.01 17.38
N ILE A 28 -31.97 3.93 16.05
CA ILE A 28 -32.36 5.01 15.14
C ILE A 28 -33.90 5.09 15.17
N ASP A 29 -34.48 6.25 15.51
CA ASP A 29 -35.70 6.68 14.81
C ASP A 29 -36.06 8.18 14.98
N ASN A 30 -36.63 8.70 13.87
CA ASN A 30 -37.57 9.83 13.72
C ASN A 30 -37.10 11.30 13.57
N ARG A 31 -37.09 11.71 12.28
CA ARG A 31 -37.62 12.96 11.66
C ARG A 31 -37.78 14.23 12.51
N SER A 32 -37.15 15.33 12.08
CA SER A 32 -37.70 16.70 12.16
C SER A 32 -37.04 17.65 11.13
N PRO A 33 -37.66 18.79 10.79
CA PRO A 33 -37.55 19.44 9.49
C PRO A 33 -36.39 20.43 9.35
N SER A 34 -36.04 20.74 8.09
CA SER A 34 -35.04 21.74 7.70
C SER A 34 -35.41 23.15 8.18
N PRO A 35 -34.54 23.89 8.92
CA PRO A 35 -34.82 25.28 9.24
C PRO A 35 -34.33 26.21 8.14
N SER A 36 -35.19 27.17 7.81
CA SER A 36 -35.00 28.32 6.94
C SER A 36 -33.84 29.22 7.38
N LEU A 37 -33.10 29.78 6.42
CA LEU A 37 -32.04 30.77 6.62
C LEU A 37 -32.57 32.02 7.36
N GLY A 38 -32.28 32.10 8.66
CA GLY A 38 -32.26 33.34 9.43
C GLY A 38 -30.82 33.71 9.76
N ARG A 39 -30.39 34.93 9.39
CA ARG A 39 -29.10 35.49 9.80
C ARG A 39 -29.18 35.88 11.28
N ASP A 40 -28.81 34.96 12.18
CA ASP A 40 -28.57 35.26 13.59
C ASP A 40 -27.10 35.07 13.94
N SER A 41 -26.53 36.09 14.57
CA SER A 41 -25.14 36.25 14.99
C SER A 41 -24.77 35.42 16.23
N THR A 42 -25.03 34.11 16.19
CA THR A 42 -24.64 33.15 17.23
C THR A 42 -24.04 31.89 16.59
N ILE A 43 -22.77 31.97 16.15
CA ILE A 43 -21.99 30.76 15.90
C ILE A 43 -21.55 30.22 17.26
N SER A 44 -22.48 29.56 17.96
CA SER A 44 -22.20 28.80 19.18
C SER A 44 -21.50 27.50 18.80
N THR A 45 -20.18 27.54 18.93
CA THR A 45 -19.24 26.43 19.21
C THR A 45 -19.77 25.02 18.91
N VAL A 46 -19.71 24.62 17.63
CA VAL A 46 -20.20 23.29 17.19
C VAL A 46 -19.35 22.13 17.73
N TYR A 47 -18.14 22.37 18.28
CA TYR A 47 -17.39 21.36 19.02
C TYR A 47 -16.58 21.96 20.17
N ASN A 48 -16.81 21.47 21.39
CA ASN A 48 -16.07 21.85 22.59
C ASN A 48 -14.71 21.10 22.66
N PHE A 49 -13.90 21.20 21.61
CA PHE A 49 -12.52 20.72 21.66
C PHE A 49 -11.65 21.76 22.38
N PRO A 50 -10.77 21.34 23.31
CA PRO A 50 -9.82 22.25 23.90
C PRO A 50 -8.92 22.84 22.80
N ALA A 51 -8.46 24.08 23.00
CA ALA A 51 -7.46 24.68 22.13
C ALA A 51 -6.28 23.71 21.94
N LEU A 52 -5.68 23.65 20.75
CA LEU A 52 -4.58 22.74 20.41
C LEU A 52 -3.35 22.85 21.33
N SER A 53 -3.24 23.94 22.10
CA SER A 53 -2.23 24.15 23.14
C SER A 53 -2.47 23.35 24.42
N LYS A 54 -3.68 22.80 24.62
CA LYS A 54 -4.06 21.97 25.76
C LYS A 54 -4.32 20.55 25.28
N SER A 55 -3.68 19.57 25.92
CA SER A 55 -3.95 18.17 25.65
C SER A 55 -5.43 17.85 25.90
N PRO A 56 -6.12 17.19 24.96
CA PRO A 56 -7.48 16.72 25.18
C PRO A 56 -7.56 15.81 26.41
N SER A 57 -8.60 15.99 27.23
CA SER A 57 -8.87 15.12 28.37
C SER A 57 -9.32 13.72 27.90
N GLY A 58 -8.93 12.68 28.62
CA GLY A 58 -9.36 11.29 28.36
C GLY A 58 -8.51 10.48 27.38
N LEU A 59 -7.40 11.02 26.87
CA LEU A 59 -6.44 10.25 26.07
C LEU A 59 -5.56 9.33 26.94
N PRO A 60 -5.25 8.10 26.49
CA PRO A 60 -4.31 7.23 27.18
C PRO A 60 -2.91 7.86 27.19
N SER A 61 -2.13 7.58 28.25
CA SER A 61 -0.74 8.06 28.32
C SER A 61 0.10 7.48 27.18
N VAL A 62 0.77 8.37 26.43
CA VAL A 62 1.62 7.98 25.31
C VAL A 62 2.83 7.22 25.86
N LYS A 63 3.02 5.98 25.38
CA LYS A 63 4.25 5.21 25.64
C LYS A 63 5.22 5.49 24.51
N TYR A 64 6.21 6.33 24.77
CA TYR A 64 7.30 6.58 23.83
C TYR A 64 8.20 5.35 23.73
N ALA A 65 8.69 5.06 22.53
CA ALA A 65 9.78 4.10 22.42
C ALA A 65 11.04 4.66 23.04
N VAL A 66 11.69 3.82 23.84
CA VAL A 66 13.05 4.06 24.29
C VAL A 66 13.97 3.57 23.17
N ALA A 67 14.99 4.36 22.82
CA ALA A 67 16.00 3.94 21.88
C ALA A 67 16.73 2.73 22.46
N ASP A 68 16.40 1.54 21.97
CA ASP A 68 17.05 0.31 22.36
C ASP A 68 18.28 0.14 21.48
N ALA A 69 19.44 -0.16 22.07
CA ALA A 69 20.70 -0.34 21.33
C ALA A 69 20.71 -1.62 20.45
N ASN A 70 19.61 -2.37 20.45
CA ASN A 70 19.41 -3.53 19.62
C ASN A 70 19.42 -3.12 18.15
N ARG A 71 20.48 -3.52 17.44
CA ARG A 71 20.58 -3.42 15.98
C ARG A 71 19.37 -4.13 15.37
N TYR A 72 18.73 -3.48 14.40
CA TYR A 72 17.70 -4.09 13.58
C TYR A 72 18.33 -5.20 12.71
N GLU A 73 18.45 -6.39 13.27
CA GLU A 73 19.01 -7.55 12.56
C GLU A 73 18.02 -8.04 11.50
N THR A 74 18.48 -8.08 10.26
CA THR A 74 17.74 -8.67 9.15
C THR A 74 17.82 -10.20 9.23
N ASN A 75 16.67 -10.84 9.43
CA ASN A 75 16.55 -12.29 9.40
C ASN A 75 16.25 -12.76 7.98
N VAL A 76 17.15 -13.56 7.40
CA VAL A 76 16.96 -14.14 6.07
C VAL A 76 16.64 -15.62 6.20
N THR A 77 15.48 -16.02 5.69
CA THR A 77 15.03 -17.41 5.64
C THR A 77 14.88 -17.84 4.19
N THR A 78 15.13 -19.10 3.89
CA THR A 78 14.93 -19.67 2.54
C THR A 78 13.88 -20.77 2.65
N LEU A 79 12.82 -20.66 1.86
CA LEU A 79 11.78 -21.68 1.76
C LEU A 79 12.26 -22.86 0.90
N ASP A 80 11.58 -24.00 1.01
CA ASP A 80 11.92 -25.22 0.27
C ASP A 80 11.85 -25.05 -1.26
N ASN A 81 11.04 -24.10 -1.74
CA ASN A 81 10.94 -23.74 -3.16
C ASN A 81 12.07 -22.80 -3.64
N GLY A 82 13.04 -22.48 -2.79
CA GLY A 82 14.16 -21.59 -3.08
C GLY A 82 13.85 -20.09 -2.95
N LEU A 83 12.64 -19.72 -2.52
CA LEU A 83 12.28 -18.32 -2.25
C LEU A 83 12.99 -17.84 -0.99
N ARG A 84 13.70 -16.72 -1.09
CA ARG A 84 14.33 -16.07 0.06
C ARG A 84 13.43 -14.99 0.62
N ILE A 85 13.23 -15.00 1.93
CA ILE A 85 12.45 -14.02 2.67
C ILE A 85 13.39 -13.32 3.64
N ALA A 86 13.61 -12.02 3.42
CA ALA A 86 14.35 -11.15 4.33
C ALA A 86 13.34 -10.37 5.16
N SER A 87 13.41 -10.47 6.48
CA SER A 87 12.53 -9.74 7.38
C SER A 87 13.32 -8.94 8.40
N GLU A 88 12.90 -7.69 8.60
CA GLU A 88 13.54 -6.78 9.53
C GLU A 88 12.45 -6.17 10.42
N LYS A 89 12.66 -6.24 11.73
CA LYS A 89 11.75 -5.60 12.68
C LYS A 89 12.08 -4.13 12.70
N PHE A 90 11.11 -3.28 12.36
CA PHE A 90 11.27 -1.83 12.42
C PHE A 90 10.32 -1.23 13.46
N PHE A 91 10.70 -0.11 14.06
CA PHE A 91 9.85 0.62 14.99
C PHE A 91 8.87 1.50 14.22
N GLY A 92 7.58 1.19 14.29
CA GLY A 92 6.52 1.99 13.68
C GLY A 92 5.23 1.21 13.47
N ASP A 93 4.16 1.94 13.17
CA ASP A 93 2.87 1.36 12.80
C ASP A 93 2.79 0.99 11.32
N PHE A 94 3.71 1.51 10.50
CA PHE A 94 3.78 1.28 9.07
C PHE A 94 4.84 0.25 8.71
N CYS A 95 4.58 -0.45 7.63
CA CYS A 95 5.30 -1.63 7.23
C CYS A 95 5.34 -1.65 5.70
N THR A 96 6.49 -2.01 5.12
CA THR A 96 6.70 -2.08 3.67
C THR A 96 7.05 -3.49 3.29
N VAL A 97 6.34 -4.01 2.29
CA VAL A 97 6.52 -5.34 1.74
C VAL A 97 6.86 -5.19 0.28
N GLY A 98 7.92 -5.84 -0.16
CA GLY A 98 8.25 -5.87 -1.58
C GLY A 98 8.81 -7.20 -2.04
N VAL A 99 8.57 -7.49 -3.30
CA VAL A 99 9.15 -8.64 -4.01
C VAL A 99 10.12 -8.12 -5.04
N ILE A 100 11.33 -8.68 -4.98
CA ILE A 100 12.44 -8.39 -5.87
C ILE A 100 12.62 -9.59 -6.79
N ILE A 101 12.44 -9.33 -8.08
CA ILE A 101 12.58 -10.33 -9.14
C ILE A 101 13.85 -10.00 -9.92
N SER A 102 14.74 -10.99 -10.06
CA SER A 102 15.83 -10.86 -11.03
C SER A 102 15.24 -10.96 -12.44
N GLY A 103 15.15 -9.82 -13.10
CA GLY A 103 14.49 -9.59 -14.39
C GLY A 103 14.68 -8.14 -14.78
N GLY A 104 14.48 -7.78 -16.03
CA GLY A 104 14.76 -6.43 -16.53
C GLY A 104 15.32 -6.48 -17.94
N PRO A 105 15.62 -5.32 -18.55
CA PRO A 105 16.02 -5.23 -19.94
C PRO A 105 17.33 -5.96 -20.27
N ARG A 106 18.22 -6.21 -19.28
CA ARG A 106 19.40 -7.06 -19.50
C ARG A 106 19.02 -8.51 -19.84
N PHE A 107 17.88 -8.99 -19.34
CA PHE A 107 17.39 -10.34 -19.55
C PHE A 107 16.49 -10.46 -20.79
N GLU A 108 16.23 -9.36 -21.49
CA GLU A 108 15.43 -9.37 -22.72
C GLU A 108 16.22 -9.96 -23.89
N GLY A 109 15.52 -10.72 -24.73
CA GLY A 109 16.08 -11.20 -25.99
C GLY A 109 16.15 -10.09 -27.03
N LYS A 110 16.92 -10.30 -28.11
CA LYS A 110 17.08 -9.34 -29.21
C LYS A 110 15.75 -8.88 -29.84
N TYR A 111 14.71 -9.69 -29.76
CA TYR A 111 13.40 -9.43 -30.37
C TYR A 111 12.34 -8.89 -29.39
N THR A 112 12.60 -8.92 -28.08
CA THR A 112 11.62 -8.56 -27.04
C THR A 112 12.09 -7.34 -26.25
N SER A 113 12.62 -6.34 -26.95
CA SER A 113 13.10 -5.11 -26.32
C SER A 113 11.92 -4.29 -25.78
N GLY A 114 12.04 -3.83 -24.54
CA GLY A 114 11.06 -2.96 -23.88
C GLY A 114 9.97 -3.69 -23.09
N VAL A 115 9.98 -5.02 -23.05
CA VAL A 115 8.98 -5.83 -22.31
C VAL A 115 8.99 -5.49 -20.81
N SER A 116 10.16 -5.24 -20.23
CA SER A 116 10.28 -4.91 -18.81
C SER A 116 9.63 -3.56 -18.49
N HIS A 117 9.72 -2.58 -19.39
CA HIS A 117 9.03 -1.30 -19.23
C HIS A 117 7.51 -1.46 -19.37
N PHE A 118 7.06 -2.32 -20.28
CA PHE A 118 5.64 -2.71 -20.36
C PHE A 118 5.15 -3.38 -19.08
N LEU A 119 5.91 -4.32 -18.52
CA LEU A 119 5.56 -5.00 -17.28
C LEU A 119 5.46 -4.04 -16.09
N GLU A 120 6.27 -2.98 -16.08
CA GLU A 120 6.17 -1.91 -15.08
C GLU A 120 4.85 -1.15 -15.20
N LYS A 121 4.46 -0.73 -16.41
CA LYS A 121 3.20 0.00 -16.62
C LYS A 121 1.97 -0.86 -16.36
N LEU A 122 2.08 -2.16 -16.64
CA LEU A 122 1.02 -3.15 -16.41
C LEU A 122 0.99 -3.67 -14.97
N ALA A 123 1.90 -3.21 -14.11
CA ALA A 123 1.86 -3.54 -12.69
C ALA A 123 0.57 -3.01 -12.04
N PHE A 124 -0.02 -3.83 -11.17
CA PHE A 124 -1.26 -3.53 -10.44
C PHE A 124 -2.47 -3.24 -11.35
N MET A 125 -2.50 -3.83 -12.55
CA MET A 125 -3.67 -3.91 -13.45
C MET A 125 -4.52 -5.16 -13.16
N SER A 126 -5.44 -5.53 -14.05
CA SER A 126 -6.32 -6.69 -13.87
C SER A 126 -5.57 -8.00 -13.55
N THR A 127 -6.14 -8.78 -12.62
CA THR A 127 -5.63 -10.07 -12.17
C THR A 127 -6.74 -11.13 -12.17
N GLN A 128 -6.40 -12.36 -11.82
CA GLN A 128 -7.41 -13.41 -11.73
C GLN A 128 -8.46 -13.13 -10.64
N LYS A 129 -8.03 -12.64 -9.47
CA LYS A 129 -8.92 -12.27 -8.36
C LYS A 129 -9.60 -10.90 -8.54
N TYR A 130 -8.91 -9.93 -9.12
CA TYR A 130 -9.41 -8.57 -9.32
C TYR A 130 -9.64 -8.31 -10.79
N GLU A 131 -10.90 -8.12 -11.19
CA GLU A 131 -11.24 -8.03 -12.62
C GLU A 131 -10.74 -6.74 -13.26
N ASN A 132 -10.74 -5.63 -12.51
CA ASN A 132 -10.36 -4.31 -12.99
C ASN A 132 -9.34 -3.65 -12.05
N ARG A 133 -8.64 -2.63 -12.57
CA ARG A 133 -7.68 -1.81 -11.81
C ARG A 133 -8.32 -1.12 -10.60
N GLU A 134 -9.56 -0.65 -10.74
CA GLU A 134 -10.29 0.07 -9.69
C GLU A 134 -10.46 -0.79 -8.44
N GLN A 135 -10.74 -2.09 -8.60
CA GLN A 135 -10.90 -3.01 -7.46
C GLN A 135 -9.60 -3.19 -6.66
N ILE A 136 -8.45 -3.13 -7.35
CA ILE A 136 -7.13 -3.17 -6.70
C ILE A 136 -6.91 -1.88 -5.92
N ILE A 137 -7.19 -0.74 -6.56
CA ILE A 137 -7.06 0.59 -5.93
C ILE A 137 -7.96 0.70 -4.69
N ASP A 138 -9.22 0.29 -4.79
CA ASP A 138 -10.17 0.26 -3.67
C ASP A 138 -9.65 -0.62 -2.52
N SER A 139 -9.15 -1.82 -2.85
CA SER A 139 -8.55 -2.73 -1.86
C SER A 139 -7.33 -2.12 -1.16
N LEU A 140 -6.54 -1.30 -1.86
CA LEU A 140 -5.41 -0.58 -1.27
C LEU A 140 -5.89 0.56 -0.38
N HIS A 141 -6.94 1.29 -0.78
CA HIS A 141 -7.52 2.37 0.02
C HIS A 141 -8.09 1.88 1.35
N GLU A 142 -8.75 0.72 1.37
CA GLU A 142 -9.30 0.12 2.60
C GLU A 142 -8.23 -0.06 3.69
N VAL A 143 -7.01 -0.42 3.29
CA VAL A 143 -5.88 -0.63 4.22
C VAL A 143 -4.93 0.57 4.31
N ASN A 144 -5.28 1.68 3.66
CA ASN A 144 -4.42 2.87 3.52
C ASN A 144 -3.01 2.50 3.02
N ALA A 145 -2.96 1.65 1.99
CA ALA A 145 -1.72 1.21 1.37
C ALA A 145 -1.38 2.05 0.14
N ILE A 146 -0.08 2.21 -0.10
CA ILE A 146 0.47 2.72 -1.35
C ILE A 146 1.20 1.59 -2.06
N CYS A 147 1.12 1.54 -3.39
CA CYS A 147 1.80 0.56 -4.23
C CYS A 147 2.75 1.27 -5.20
N ASP A 148 3.87 0.62 -5.49
CA ASP A 148 4.82 1.06 -6.52
C ASP A 148 5.45 -0.15 -7.21
N CYS A 149 5.76 0.01 -8.50
CA CYS A 149 6.50 -0.96 -9.27
C CYS A 149 7.58 -0.24 -10.07
N GLN A 150 8.81 -0.71 -9.97
CA GLN A 150 9.96 -0.10 -10.62
C GLN A 150 10.83 -1.15 -11.29
N THR A 151 11.30 -0.83 -12.49
CA THR A 151 12.25 -1.65 -13.24
C THR A 151 13.62 -0.97 -13.30
N SER A 152 14.65 -1.74 -12.98
CA SER A 152 16.05 -1.41 -13.24
C SER A 152 16.61 -2.35 -14.30
N ARG A 153 17.92 -2.27 -14.60
CA ARG A 153 18.55 -3.09 -15.65
C ARG A 153 18.43 -4.59 -15.42
N ASP A 154 18.56 -5.01 -14.15
CA ASP A 154 18.68 -6.41 -13.74
C ASP A 154 17.65 -6.85 -12.69
N ILE A 155 16.79 -5.91 -12.27
CA ILE A 155 15.83 -6.12 -11.19
C ILE A 155 14.50 -5.46 -11.54
N ILE A 156 13.39 -6.14 -11.25
CA ILE A 156 12.04 -5.56 -11.15
C ILE A 156 11.60 -5.66 -9.68
N ILE A 157 11.08 -4.56 -9.14
CA ILE A 157 10.66 -4.45 -7.74
C ILE A 157 9.18 -4.09 -7.71
N TYR A 158 8.38 -4.94 -7.06
CA TYR A 158 7.01 -4.64 -6.68
C TYR A 158 6.99 -4.36 -5.19
N ALA A 159 6.51 -3.19 -4.77
CA ALA A 159 6.50 -2.79 -3.37
C ALA A 159 5.15 -2.19 -2.97
N LEU A 160 4.73 -2.49 -1.74
CA LEU A 160 3.55 -1.94 -1.10
C LEU A 160 3.90 -1.49 0.31
N SER A 161 3.41 -0.33 0.73
CA SER A 161 3.55 0.15 2.10
C SER A 161 2.18 0.36 2.71
N CYS A 162 1.96 -0.17 3.92
CA CYS A 162 0.67 -0.10 4.60
C CYS A 162 0.85 -0.07 6.12
N ARG A 163 -0.25 0.13 6.85
CA ARG A 163 -0.26 -0.09 8.30
C ARG A 163 -0.09 -1.58 8.61
N THR A 164 0.58 -1.91 9.72
CA THR A 164 0.84 -3.28 10.19
C THR A 164 -0.43 -4.15 10.25
N SER A 165 -1.59 -3.55 10.55
CA SER A 165 -2.88 -4.24 10.57
C SER A 165 -3.36 -4.75 9.21
N GLY A 166 -2.91 -4.16 8.11
CA GLY A 166 -3.27 -4.51 6.73
C GLY A 166 -2.29 -5.45 6.04
N LEU A 167 -1.25 -5.93 6.74
CA LEU A 167 -0.16 -6.70 6.15
C LEU A 167 -0.64 -7.91 5.34
N GLU A 168 -1.52 -8.72 5.90
CA GLU A 168 -2.00 -9.96 5.29
C GLU A 168 -2.69 -9.69 3.95
N ARG A 169 -3.51 -8.64 3.91
CA ARG A 169 -4.21 -8.18 2.71
C ARG A 169 -3.25 -7.72 1.62
N VAL A 170 -2.21 -6.97 2.02
CA VAL A 170 -1.19 -6.45 1.10
C VAL A 170 -0.31 -7.55 0.53
N ILE A 171 0.06 -8.55 1.33
CA ILE A 171 0.81 -9.73 0.84
C ILE A 171 -0.04 -10.50 -0.17
N GLU A 172 -1.32 -10.70 0.10
CA GLU A 172 -2.24 -11.37 -0.82
C GLU A 172 -2.34 -10.62 -2.16
N LEU A 173 -2.57 -9.30 -2.10
CA LEU A 173 -2.65 -8.45 -3.29
C LEU A 173 -1.35 -8.50 -4.10
N LEU A 174 -0.20 -8.38 -3.44
CA LEU A 174 1.12 -8.50 -4.08
C LEU A 174 1.29 -9.85 -4.78
N SER A 175 0.82 -10.94 -4.16
CA SER A 175 0.90 -12.27 -4.75
C SER A 175 0.01 -12.42 -5.99
N GLU A 176 -1.20 -11.85 -5.98
CA GLU A 176 -2.11 -11.87 -7.13
C GLU A 176 -1.52 -11.08 -8.32
N THR A 177 -0.99 -9.89 -8.05
CA THR A 177 -0.38 -9.04 -9.09
C THR A 177 0.83 -9.70 -9.75
N ILE A 178 1.66 -10.42 -8.98
CA ILE A 178 2.89 -11.04 -9.51
C ILE A 178 2.61 -12.36 -10.20
N PHE A 179 1.76 -13.22 -9.64
CA PHE A 179 1.58 -14.59 -10.14
C PHE A 179 0.42 -14.75 -11.11
N ARG A 180 -0.61 -13.89 -11.05
CA ARG A 180 -1.85 -14.06 -11.83
C ARG A 180 -2.33 -12.77 -12.54
N PRO A 181 -1.48 -12.04 -13.27
CA PRO A 181 -1.95 -10.92 -14.10
C PRO A 181 -2.73 -11.45 -15.32
N LYS A 182 -3.84 -10.80 -15.70
CA LYS A 182 -4.66 -11.19 -16.87
C LYS A 182 -4.15 -10.58 -18.19
N LEU A 183 -3.45 -9.45 -18.13
CA LEU A 183 -2.89 -8.72 -19.29
C LEU A 183 -3.92 -8.56 -20.43
N LEU A 184 -4.98 -7.80 -20.18
CA LEU A 184 -6.04 -7.60 -21.16
C LEU A 184 -5.52 -6.76 -22.35
N PRO A 185 -5.98 -7.01 -23.60
CA PRO A 185 -5.54 -6.25 -24.77
C PRO A 185 -5.70 -4.72 -24.61
N GLU A 186 -6.82 -4.29 -24.02
CA GLU A 186 -7.10 -2.87 -23.75
C GLU A 186 -6.08 -2.25 -22.78
N GLU A 187 -5.68 -2.98 -21.73
CA GLU A 187 -4.66 -2.52 -20.78
C GLU A 187 -3.28 -2.43 -21.43
N ILE A 188 -2.97 -3.33 -22.36
CA ILE A 188 -1.72 -3.32 -23.13
C ILE A 188 -1.68 -2.11 -24.07
N GLU A 189 -2.78 -1.82 -24.77
CA GLU A 189 -2.89 -0.64 -25.63
C GLU A 189 -2.75 0.66 -24.82
N GLY A 190 -3.39 0.72 -23.64
CA GLY A 190 -3.24 1.84 -22.70
C GLY A 190 -1.81 2.01 -22.21
N ALA A 191 -1.14 0.91 -21.83
CA ALA A 191 0.27 0.93 -21.43
C ALA A 191 1.18 1.38 -22.58
N GLN A 192 0.91 0.93 -23.81
CA GLN A 192 1.65 1.34 -25.00
C GLN A 192 1.53 2.85 -25.22
N ALA A 193 0.33 3.40 -25.15
CA ALA A 193 0.10 4.84 -25.29
C ALA A 193 0.85 5.65 -24.21
N ALA A 194 0.81 5.19 -22.95
CA ALA A 194 1.53 5.83 -21.85
C ALA A 194 3.06 5.83 -22.07
N ILE A 195 3.61 4.71 -22.54
CA ILE A 195 5.05 4.60 -22.86
C ILE A 195 5.44 5.51 -24.01
N PHE A 196 4.62 5.59 -25.07
CA PHE A 196 4.89 6.48 -26.19
C PHE A 196 4.92 7.95 -25.76
N ASN A 197 3.98 8.36 -24.93
CA ASN A 197 3.94 9.72 -24.38
C ASN A 197 5.19 10.02 -23.55
N GLU A 198 5.61 9.09 -22.69
CA GLU A 198 6.83 9.25 -21.90
C GLU A 198 8.09 9.37 -22.77
N ILE A 199 8.19 8.55 -23.83
CA ILE A 199 9.31 8.63 -24.78
C ILE A 199 9.32 9.97 -25.51
N ASP A 200 8.15 10.50 -25.88
CA ASP A 200 8.04 11.80 -26.54
C ASP A 200 8.45 12.95 -25.59
N ASP A 201 7.94 12.92 -24.35
CA ASP A 201 8.33 13.86 -23.31
C ASP A 201 9.85 13.86 -23.07
N LEU A 202 10.48 12.68 -23.06
CA LEU A 202 11.94 12.56 -22.91
C LEU A 202 12.71 13.16 -24.09
N LYS A 203 12.18 13.10 -25.32
CA LYS A 203 12.78 13.78 -26.47
C LYS A 203 12.69 15.29 -26.32
N ASN A 204 11.56 15.78 -25.79
CA ASN A 204 11.30 17.21 -25.60
C ASN A 204 12.09 17.81 -24.42
N ARG A 205 12.59 16.99 -23.50
CA ARG A 205 13.43 17.40 -22.35
C ARG A 205 14.92 17.59 -22.67
N ARG A 206 15.32 17.56 -23.94
CA ARG A 206 16.72 17.84 -24.31
C ARG A 206 17.03 19.32 -24.12
N TYR A 207 17.87 19.61 -23.12
CA TYR A 207 18.60 20.87 -22.95
C TYR A 207 19.51 21.16 -24.16
#